data_AF-G5RT61-F1
#
_entry.id   AF-G5RT61-F1
#
_cell.length_a   1.000
_cell.length_b   1.000
_cell.length_c   1.000
_cell.angle_alpha   90.00
_cell.angle_beta   90.00
_cell.angle_gamma   90.00
#
_symmetry.space_group_name_H-M   'P 1'
#
loop_
_entity.id
_entity.type
_entity.pdbx_description
1 polymer ?
#
loop_
_entity_poly.entity_id
_entity_poly.type
_entity_poly.pdbx_seq_one_letter_code
_entity_poly.pdbx_strand_id
1 'polypeptide(L)'
;MSELNEKLATAWEGFTKGDWQNEVNVRDFIQKNYTPYEGDESFLAGATDATTKLWDSVMEGVKQENRTHAPVDFDTSVASTITSHDAGYINKALEKIVGLQTEAPLKRAIIPFGGIKMVEGSCKAYNRELDPMLKKIFTEYRKTHNQGVFDVYTPDILRCRKSGVLTGLPDAYGRGRIIGDYRRVALYGIDYLMKDKFAQFTSLQSDLENGVNLEATIRLREEIAEQHRALGQIKEMAAKYGCDISGPATNAQEAIQWTYFGYLAAVKSQNGAAMSFGRVSTFLDAYIERDLKAGKITEQDAQEMIDHLVMKLRMVRFLRTPEYDELFSGDPIWATESIGGMGVDGRTLVTKNSFRFLNTLYTMGPSPEPNITVLWSEKLPLNFKKFAAKVSIDTSSLQYENDDLMRPDFNNDDYAIACCVSPMIVGKQMQFFGARANLAKTMLYAINGGVDEKLKMQVGPKSEPIKGDVLNFDEVMDRMDHFMDWLAKQYVTALNVIHYMHDK
;
A
#
# COMPACT_ATOMS: atom_id res chain seq x y z
N MET A 1 -0.57 -21.62 26.23
CA MET A 1 -1.64 -20.64 26.50
C MET A 1 -1.31 -19.73 27.67
N SER A 2 -0.73 -20.22 28.78
CA SER A 2 -0.31 -19.37 29.91
C SER A 2 0.72 -18.29 29.50
N GLU A 3 1.75 -18.66 28.75
CA GLU A 3 2.83 -17.73 28.35
C GLU A 3 2.36 -16.61 27.41
N LEU A 4 1.50 -16.92 26.42
CA LEU A 4 0.92 -15.90 25.54
C LEU A 4 0.02 -14.93 26.34
N ASN A 5 -0.76 -15.44 27.29
CA ASN A 5 -1.60 -14.61 28.14
C ASN A 5 -0.77 -13.68 29.04
N GLU A 6 0.39 -14.13 29.52
CA GLU A 6 1.32 -13.30 30.30
C GLU A 6 1.99 -12.20 29.46
N LYS A 7 2.40 -12.52 28.22
CA LYS A 7 2.92 -11.55 27.25
C LYS A 7 1.86 -10.47 26.93
N LEU A 8 0.61 -10.88 26.71
CA LEU A 8 -0.51 -9.96 26.46
C LEU A 8 -0.78 -9.06 27.66
N ALA A 9 -0.83 -9.61 28.87
CA ALA A 9 -1.05 -8.83 30.09
C ALA A 9 0.03 -7.76 30.28
N THR A 10 1.31 -8.13 30.11
CA THR A 10 2.45 -7.20 30.24
C THR A 10 2.41 -6.09 29.18
N ALA A 11 2.21 -6.45 27.92
CA ALA A 11 2.22 -5.48 26.82
C ALA A 11 1.05 -4.50 26.88
N TRP A 12 -0.08 -4.94 27.43
CA TRP A 12 -1.33 -4.17 27.50
C TRP A 12 -1.53 -3.43 28.81
N GLU A 13 -0.53 -3.41 29.70
CA GLU A 13 -0.58 -2.68 30.96
C GLU A 13 -0.96 -1.21 30.72
N GLY A 14 -1.93 -0.72 31.50
CA GLY A 14 -2.46 0.63 31.41
C GLY A 14 -3.48 0.90 30.29
N PHE A 15 -3.73 -0.03 29.37
CA PHE A 15 -4.78 0.13 28.35
C PHE A 15 -6.17 -0.22 28.89
N THR A 16 -7.16 0.55 28.47
CA THR A 16 -8.58 0.34 28.74
C THR A 16 -9.05 -0.95 28.06
N LYS A 17 -9.63 -1.84 28.87
CA LYS A 17 -10.16 -3.15 28.43
C LYS A 17 -11.32 -3.00 27.44
N GLY A 18 -11.46 -3.98 26.54
CA GLY A 18 -12.51 -4.01 25.52
C GLY A 18 -12.54 -5.32 24.74
N ASP A 19 -13.37 -5.37 23.70
CA ASP A 19 -13.51 -6.54 22.83
C ASP A 19 -12.20 -6.85 22.11
N TRP A 20 -11.40 -5.82 21.84
CA TRP A 20 -10.06 -5.94 21.25
C TRP A 20 -9.10 -6.87 22.01
N GLN A 21 -9.35 -7.19 23.28
CA GLN A 21 -8.54 -8.14 24.04
C GLN A 21 -8.92 -9.61 23.77
N ASN A 22 -10.14 -9.84 23.29
CA ASN A 22 -10.72 -11.17 23.09
C ASN A 22 -10.77 -11.55 21.60
N GLU A 23 -10.79 -10.57 20.70
CA GLU A 23 -10.80 -10.73 19.25
C GLU A 23 -9.90 -9.71 18.55
N VAL A 24 -9.55 -9.97 17.29
CA VAL A 24 -8.79 -9.02 16.46
C VAL A 24 -9.67 -7.82 16.09
N ASN A 25 -9.59 -6.76 16.88
CA ASN A 25 -10.40 -5.56 16.76
C ASN A 25 -9.60 -4.28 17.08
N VAL A 26 -8.74 -3.89 16.13
CA VAL A 26 -7.88 -2.71 16.26
C VAL A 26 -8.69 -1.42 16.43
N ARG A 27 -9.83 -1.30 15.76
CA ARG A 27 -10.72 -0.13 15.88
C ARG A 27 -11.22 0.05 17.32
N ASP A 28 -11.64 -1.03 17.97
CA ASP A 28 -12.06 -0.99 19.37
C ASP A 28 -10.91 -0.62 20.32
N PHE A 29 -9.70 -1.15 20.07
CA PHE A 29 -8.49 -0.74 20.80
C PHE A 29 -8.25 0.77 20.68
N ILE A 30 -8.26 1.31 19.45
CA ILE A 30 -8.05 2.73 19.20
C ILE A 30 -9.09 3.53 19.99
N GLN A 31 -10.38 3.30 19.75
CA GLN A 31 -11.47 4.09 20.34
C GLN A 31 -11.44 4.18 21.87
N LYS A 32 -10.95 3.13 22.54
CA LYS A 32 -10.84 3.05 23.99
C LYS A 32 -9.55 3.65 24.57
N ASN A 33 -8.51 3.85 23.77
CA ASN A 33 -7.16 4.15 24.27
C ASN A 33 -6.49 5.39 23.68
N TYR A 34 -6.94 5.88 22.53
CA TYR A 34 -6.36 7.10 21.97
C TYR A 34 -6.71 8.34 22.80
N THR A 35 -5.85 9.35 22.77
CA THR A 35 -6.09 10.64 23.43
C THR A 35 -6.36 11.71 22.36
N PRO A 36 -7.62 12.16 22.17
CA PRO A 36 -7.91 13.27 21.27
C PRO A 36 -7.05 14.51 21.62
N TYR A 37 -6.47 15.15 20.61
CA TYR A 37 -5.62 16.33 20.80
C TYR A 37 -6.17 17.53 20.05
N GLU A 38 -6.48 18.58 20.81
CA GLU A 38 -7.05 19.85 20.29
C GLU A 38 -6.06 21.03 20.41
N GLY A 39 -4.87 20.78 20.97
CA GLY A 39 -3.79 21.76 21.05
C GLY A 39 -3.16 22.06 19.68
N ASP A 40 -2.05 22.78 19.69
CA ASP A 40 -1.33 23.23 18.49
C ASP A 40 0.02 22.53 18.32
N GLU A 41 0.81 22.99 17.36
CA GLU A 41 2.12 22.43 17.01
C GLU A 41 3.25 22.80 17.98
N SER A 42 2.99 23.57 19.05
CA SER A 42 4.05 24.13 19.90
C SER A 42 4.84 23.08 20.68
N PHE A 43 4.31 21.86 20.80
CA PHE A 43 4.98 20.76 21.51
C PHE A 43 6.01 20.03 20.63
N LEU A 44 6.00 20.25 19.31
CA LEU A 44 6.83 19.50 18.38
C LEU A 44 8.32 19.68 18.68
N ALA A 45 9.05 18.56 18.65
CA ALA A 45 10.50 18.54 18.69
C ALA A 45 11.09 18.64 17.27
N GLY A 46 12.32 19.15 17.17
CA GLY A 46 13.10 19.15 15.94
C GLY A 46 13.79 17.81 15.68
N ALA A 47 14.39 17.67 14.49
CA ALA A 47 15.17 16.50 14.10
C ALA A 47 16.35 16.26 15.05
N THR A 48 16.73 15.00 15.25
CA THR A 48 17.99 14.65 15.93
C THR A 48 19.16 14.66 14.95
N ASP A 49 20.38 14.68 15.48
CA ASP A 49 21.60 14.51 14.69
C ASP A 49 21.62 13.16 13.95
N ALA A 50 21.09 12.10 14.56
CA ALA A 50 21.01 10.78 13.96
C ALA A 50 20.06 10.78 12.76
N THR A 51 18.85 11.36 12.92
CA THR A 51 17.89 11.54 11.83
C THR A 51 18.50 12.31 10.67
N THR A 52 19.15 13.45 10.95
CA THR A 52 19.76 14.30 9.91
C THR A 52 20.84 13.54 9.14
N LYS A 53 21.78 12.89 9.85
CA LYS A 53 22.86 12.10 9.23
C LYS A 53 22.34 10.94 8.37
N LEU A 54 21.33 10.23 8.87
CA LEU A 54 20.71 9.13 8.13
C LEU A 54 20.03 9.65 6.86
N TRP A 55 19.25 10.72 6.97
CA TRP A 55 18.52 11.27 5.84
C TRP A 55 19.43 11.86 4.78
N ASP A 56 20.44 12.63 5.18
CA ASP A 56 21.44 13.19 4.26
C ASP A 56 22.15 12.09 3.47
N SER A 57 22.49 10.97 4.12
CA SER A 57 23.09 9.82 3.45
C SER A 57 22.16 9.17 2.43
N VAL A 58 20.86 9.08 2.73
CA VAL A 58 19.86 8.52 1.78
C VAL A 58 19.64 9.46 0.61
N MET A 59 19.64 10.78 0.85
CA MET A 59 19.42 11.80 -0.17
C MET A 59 20.47 11.79 -1.27
N GLU A 60 21.69 11.31 -1.01
CA GLU A 60 22.69 11.10 -2.07
C GLU A 60 22.23 10.05 -3.10
N GLY A 61 21.60 8.96 -2.64
CA GLY A 61 21.00 7.97 -3.53
C GLY A 61 19.79 8.52 -4.28
N VAL A 62 18.94 9.31 -3.63
CA VAL A 62 17.79 9.98 -4.28
C VAL A 62 18.26 10.96 -5.37
N LYS A 63 19.31 11.75 -5.10
CA LYS A 63 19.92 12.63 -6.12
C LYS A 63 20.47 11.84 -7.29
N GLN A 64 21.04 10.65 -7.04
CA GLN A 64 21.45 9.74 -8.09
C GLN A 64 20.26 9.29 -8.93
N GLU A 65 19.19 8.74 -8.32
CA GLU A 65 17.99 8.29 -9.04
C GLU A 65 17.41 9.40 -9.94
N ASN A 66 17.28 10.62 -9.40
CA ASN A 66 16.75 11.76 -10.14
C ASN A 66 17.64 12.17 -11.32
N ARG A 67 18.96 12.11 -11.17
CA ARG A 67 19.91 12.48 -12.23
C ARG A 67 19.96 11.41 -13.33
N THR A 68 19.97 10.13 -12.95
CA THR A 68 20.12 9.02 -13.90
C THR A 68 18.80 8.57 -14.50
N HIS A 69 17.66 8.93 -13.90
CA HIS A 69 16.34 8.38 -14.22
C HIS A 69 16.34 6.83 -14.21
N ALA A 70 17.10 6.25 -13.27
CA ALA A 70 17.32 4.82 -13.15
C ALA A 70 17.53 4.45 -11.67
N PRO A 71 17.25 3.19 -11.28
CA PRO A 71 17.52 2.71 -9.93
C PRO A 71 18.98 2.93 -9.50
N VAL A 72 19.23 3.19 -8.20
CA VAL A 72 20.59 3.20 -7.64
C VAL A 72 21.29 1.87 -7.90
N ASP A 73 20.61 0.78 -7.55
CA ASP A 73 20.99 -0.60 -7.82
C ASP A 73 19.72 -1.49 -7.81
N PHE A 74 19.82 -2.71 -8.31
CA PHE A 74 18.79 -3.72 -8.19
C PHE A 74 19.35 -5.14 -8.29
N ASP A 75 18.63 -6.11 -7.72
CA ASP A 75 18.96 -7.53 -7.84
C ASP A 75 18.94 -8.02 -9.29
N THR A 76 19.79 -8.99 -9.61
CA THR A 76 19.78 -9.68 -10.91
C THR A 76 19.62 -11.19 -10.81
N SER A 77 19.75 -11.77 -9.61
CA SER A 77 19.79 -13.22 -9.38
C SER A 77 18.93 -13.71 -8.20
N VAL A 78 18.30 -12.81 -7.44
CA VAL A 78 17.49 -13.15 -6.25
C VAL A 78 16.01 -12.92 -6.52
N ALA A 79 15.18 -13.96 -6.39
CA ALA A 79 13.73 -13.82 -6.34
C ALA A 79 13.31 -13.38 -4.92
N SER A 80 12.79 -12.17 -4.80
CA SER A 80 12.41 -11.62 -3.51
C SER A 80 11.21 -12.33 -2.90
N THR A 81 11.33 -12.62 -1.60
CA THR A 81 10.29 -13.15 -0.73
C THR A 81 10.38 -12.42 0.62
N ILE A 82 9.52 -12.76 1.58
CA ILE A 82 9.58 -12.18 2.93
C ILE A 82 10.96 -12.41 3.58
N THR A 83 11.61 -13.55 3.33
CA THR A 83 12.84 -13.98 4.02
C THR A 83 14.09 -14.06 3.12
N SER A 84 13.97 -13.76 1.82
CA SER A 84 15.05 -13.95 0.85
C SER A 84 16.32 -13.15 1.14
N HIS A 85 16.16 -11.92 1.62
CA HIS A 85 17.27 -11.01 1.86
C HIS A 85 17.70 -11.03 3.32
N ASP A 86 18.97 -10.72 3.57
CA ASP A 86 19.49 -10.45 4.90
C ASP A 86 19.12 -9.03 5.37
N ALA A 87 19.45 -8.73 6.63
CA ALA A 87 19.16 -7.42 7.20
C ALA A 87 20.03 -6.33 6.58
N GLY A 88 19.40 -5.32 5.99
CA GLY A 88 20.05 -4.12 5.45
C GLY A 88 19.87 -2.91 6.37
N TYR A 89 20.85 -2.01 6.37
CA TYR A 89 20.88 -0.82 7.21
C TYR A 89 21.39 0.38 6.42
N ILE A 90 20.94 1.59 6.77
CA ILE A 90 21.62 2.83 6.37
C ILE A 90 22.86 3.00 7.26
N ASN A 91 22.62 2.94 8.57
CA ASN A 91 23.63 2.91 9.62
C ASN A 91 23.02 2.29 10.88
N LYS A 92 23.36 1.03 11.14
CA LYS A 92 22.79 0.22 12.22
C LYS A 92 22.88 0.85 13.61
N ALA A 93 23.90 1.66 13.88
CA ALA A 93 24.11 2.27 15.19
C ALA A 93 23.19 3.49 15.44
N LEU A 94 22.67 4.12 14.39
CA LEU A 94 21.87 5.34 14.48
C LEU A 94 20.36 5.07 14.36
N GLU A 95 19.98 3.97 13.74
CA GLU A 95 18.59 3.66 13.43
C GLU A 95 17.80 3.22 14.68
N LYS A 96 16.75 3.98 15.01
CA LYS A 96 15.75 3.57 16.01
C LYS A 96 14.72 2.59 15.46
N ILE A 97 14.38 2.74 14.17
CA ILE A 97 13.47 1.87 13.42
C ILE A 97 14.23 1.33 12.21
N VAL A 98 14.32 0.00 12.12
CA VAL A 98 15.12 -0.76 11.15
C VAL A 98 14.25 -1.53 10.17
N GLY A 99 14.86 -1.92 9.04
CA GLY A 99 14.22 -2.76 8.03
C GLY A 99 14.28 -2.14 6.64
N LEU A 100 14.88 -2.85 5.69
CA LEU A 100 14.94 -2.50 4.27
C LEU A 100 14.42 -3.65 3.40
N GLN A 101 13.93 -3.32 2.20
CA GLN A 101 13.44 -4.33 1.24
C GLN A 101 14.53 -5.30 0.79
N THR A 102 15.76 -4.80 0.61
CA THR A 102 16.96 -5.59 0.29
C THR A 102 18.03 -5.36 1.35
N GLU A 103 19.24 -5.87 1.13
CA GLU A 103 20.36 -5.70 2.05
C GLU A 103 21.00 -4.31 2.01
N ALA A 104 20.60 -3.43 1.07
CA ALA A 104 21.18 -2.10 0.89
C ALA A 104 20.10 -1.01 0.71
N PRO A 105 20.34 0.24 1.17
CA PRO A 105 19.44 1.37 0.93
C PRO A 105 19.15 1.57 -0.56
N LEU A 106 17.86 1.76 -0.90
CA LEU A 106 17.36 2.06 -2.26
C LEU A 106 17.64 1.00 -3.34
N LYS A 107 18.30 -0.11 -3.02
CA LYS A 107 18.48 -1.23 -3.94
C LYS A 107 17.14 -1.94 -4.15
N ARG A 108 16.69 -2.02 -5.41
CA ARG A 108 15.38 -2.60 -5.76
C ARG A 108 15.46 -4.11 -5.91
N ALA A 109 14.43 -4.82 -5.47
CA ALA A 109 14.37 -6.28 -5.57
C ALA A 109 13.72 -6.75 -6.89
N ILE A 110 13.95 -8.01 -7.28
CA ILE A 110 13.16 -8.70 -8.31
C ILE A 110 11.98 -9.38 -7.62
N ILE A 111 10.75 -9.01 -8.00
CA ILE A 111 9.50 -9.68 -7.56
C ILE A 111 8.90 -10.37 -8.78
N PRO A 112 9.29 -11.64 -9.05
CA PRO A 112 9.11 -12.26 -10.36
C PRO A 112 7.73 -12.87 -10.57
N PHE A 113 6.97 -13.14 -9.48
CA PHE A 113 5.64 -13.75 -9.54
C PHE A 113 4.65 -12.96 -10.42
N GLY A 114 4.83 -11.64 -10.49
CA GLY A 114 4.03 -10.75 -11.34
C GLY A 114 4.29 -10.91 -12.84
N GLY A 115 5.51 -11.28 -13.26
CA GLY A 115 5.89 -11.40 -14.66
C GLY A 115 7.39 -11.27 -14.92
N ILE A 116 8.00 -12.31 -15.53
CA ILE A 116 9.44 -12.32 -15.81
C ILE A 116 9.84 -11.37 -16.96
N LYS A 117 8.94 -11.13 -17.91
CA LYS A 117 9.19 -10.25 -19.07
C LYS A 117 9.46 -8.80 -18.65
N MET A 118 8.79 -8.31 -17.60
CA MET A 118 9.02 -6.96 -17.08
C MET A 118 10.37 -6.84 -16.38
N VAL A 119 10.83 -7.91 -15.74
CA VAL A 119 12.19 -7.98 -15.17
C VAL A 119 13.22 -7.95 -16.30
N GLU A 120 13.05 -8.76 -17.36
CA GLU A 120 13.91 -8.74 -18.55
C GLU A 120 13.96 -7.35 -19.20
N GLY A 121 12.80 -6.71 -19.36
CA GLY A 121 12.69 -5.35 -19.90
C GLY A 121 13.43 -4.32 -19.05
N SER A 122 13.32 -4.42 -17.72
CA SER A 122 14.00 -3.53 -16.77
C SER A 122 15.52 -3.76 -16.79
N CYS A 123 15.97 -5.02 -16.75
CA CYS A 123 17.39 -5.37 -16.90
C CYS A 123 17.99 -4.78 -18.19
N LYS A 124 17.29 -4.94 -19.32
CA LYS A 124 17.72 -4.36 -20.59
C LYS A 124 17.75 -2.83 -20.57
N ALA A 125 16.71 -2.19 -20.02
CA ALA A 125 16.61 -0.73 -19.96
C ALA A 125 17.72 -0.10 -19.12
N TYR A 126 18.11 -0.76 -18.01
CA TYR A 126 19.11 -0.27 -17.07
C TYR A 126 20.46 -0.97 -17.21
N ASN A 127 20.72 -1.58 -18.36
CA ASN A 127 22.00 -2.18 -18.75
C ASN A 127 22.56 -3.20 -17.72
N ARG A 128 21.71 -4.13 -17.28
CA ARG A 128 22.05 -5.25 -16.40
C ARG A 128 21.61 -6.56 -17.03
N GLU A 129 22.24 -7.65 -16.63
CA GLU A 129 21.92 -8.99 -17.13
C GLU A 129 21.10 -9.75 -16.09
N LEU A 130 19.95 -10.30 -16.51
CA LEU A 130 19.13 -11.17 -15.67
C LEU A 130 19.75 -12.56 -15.60
N ASP A 131 19.84 -13.12 -14.39
CA ASP A 131 20.31 -14.50 -14.20
C ASP A 131 19.45 -15.48 -15.03
N PRO A 132 20.07 -16.27 -15.93
CA PRO A 132 19.36 -17.25 -16.75
C PRO A 132 18.54 -18.26 -15.93
N MET A 133 18.97 -18.59 -14.72
CA MET A 133 18.25 -19.49 -13.82
C MET A 133 16.94 -18.86 -13.34
N LEU A 134 16.93 -17.58 -12.96
CA LEU A 134 15.69 -16.88 -12.62
C LEU A 134 14.73 -16.87 -13.80
N LYS A 135 15.23 -16.53 -15.00
CA LYS A 135 14.40 -16.56 -16.21
C LYS A 135 13.79 -17.94 -16.44
N LYS A 136 14.61 -19.00 -16.31
CA LYS A 136 14.16 -20.38 -16.46
C LYS A 136 13.08 -20.75 -15.44
N ILE A 137 13.29 -20.46 -14.16
CA ILE A 137 12.34 -20.78 -13.08
C ILE A 137 10.97 -20.15 -13.37
N PHE A 138 10.93 -18.86 -13.70
CA PHE A 138 9.68 -18.12 -13.89
C PHE A 138 9.12 -18.17 -15.33
N THR A 139 9.68 -19.05 -16.16
CA THR A 139 9.16 -19.39 -17.49
C THR A 139 8.70 -20.84 -17.55
N GLU A 140 9.48 -21.77 -16.98
CA GLU A 140 9.26 -23.22 -17.10
C GLU A 140 8.64 -23.87 -15.86
N TYR A 141 8.94 -23.37 -14.65
CA TYR A 141 8.54 -24.04 -13.40
C TYR A 141 7.39 -23.32 -12.68
N ARG A 142 7.52 -22.01 -12.42
CA ARG A 142 6.48 -21.18 -11.80
C ARG A 142 5.94 -20.20 -12.84
N LYS A 143 4.76 -20.49 -13.38
CA LYS A 143 4.03 -19.55 -14.23
C LYS A 143 3.79 -18.24 -13.48
N THR A 144 3.84 -17.12 -14.19
CA THR A 144 3.63 -15.77 -13.63
C THR A 144 2.22 -15.25 -13.93
N HIS A 145 1.78 -14.27 -13.14
CA HIS A 145 0.53 -13.52 -13.37
C HIS A 145 0.45 -13.00 -14.81
N ASN A 146 1.48 -12.28 -15.27
CA ASN A 146 1.55 -11.75 -16.64
C ASN A 146 1.30 -12.83 -17.70
N GLN A 147 2.00 -13.96 -17.64
CA GLN A 147 1.81 -15.01 -18.64
C GLN A 147 0.41 -15.65 -18.52
N GLY A 148 -0.12 -15.80 -17.30
CA GLY A 148 -1.49 -16.26 -17.08
C GLY A 148 -2.54 -15.38 -17.76
N VAL A 149 -2.44 -14.06 -17.58
CA VAL A 149 -3.35 -13.09 -18.20
C VAL A 149 -3.29 -13.16 -19.73
N PHE A 150 -2.07 -13.12 -20.28
CA PHE A 150 -1.89 -13.08 -21.74
C PHE A 150 -2.25 -14.39 -22.45
N ASP A 151 -2.30 -15.52 -21.74
CA ASP A 151 -2.80 -16.78 -22.28
C ASP A 151 -4.33 -16.79 -22.44
N VAL A 152 -5.06 -15.91 -21.74
CA VAL A 152 -6.54 -15.88 -21.71
C VAL A 152 -7.12 -14.63 -22.37
N TYR A 153 -6.33 -13.56 -22.51
CA TYR A 153 -6.77 -12.35 -23.20
C TYR A 153 -7.27 -12.59 -24.62
N THR A 154 -8.33 -11.86 -24.98
CA THR A 154 -8.89 -11.89 -26.33
C THR A 154 -8.11 -10.98 -27.28
N PRO A 155 -8.15 -11.26 -28.60
CA PRO A 155 -7.60 -10.34 -29.59
C PRO A 155 -8.18 -8.92 -29.51
N ASP A 156 -9.45 -8.77 -29.09
CA ASP A 156 -10.09 -7.45 -28.89
C ASP A 156 -9.45 -6.67 -27.75
N ILE A 157 -9.19 -7.31 -26.60
CA ILE A 157 -8.51 -6.67 -25.46
C ILE A 157 -7.10 -6.23 -25.88
N LEU A 158 -6.37 -7.07 -26.64
CA LEU A 158 -5.05 -6.72 -27.15
C LEU A 158 -5.08 -5.52 -28.12
N ARG A 159 -6.12 -5.42 -28.98
CA ARG A 159 -6.33 -4.24 -29.84
C ARG A 159 -6.65 -2.99 -29.02
N CYS A 160 -7.47 -3.11 -27.98
CA CYS A 160 -7.81 -2.00 -27.09
C CYS A 160 -6.58 -1.48 -26.34
N ARG A 161 -5.72 -2.40 -25.88
CA ARG A 161 -4.43 -2.08 -25.28
C ARG A 161 -3.52 -1.33 -26.24
N LYS A 162 -3.33 -1.88 -27.45
CA LYS A 162 -2.42 -1.31 -28.46
C LYS A 162 -2.82 0.10 -28.89
N SER A 163 -4.12 0.38 -28.98
CA SER A 163 -4.63 1.69 -29.40
C SER A 163 -4.69 2.74 -28.30
N GLY A 164 -4.56 2.33 -27.03
CA GLY A 164 -4.62 3.23 -25.88
C GLY A 164 -6.05 3.56 -25.42
N VAL A 165 -7.07 2.83 -25.88
CA VAL A 165 -8.44 2.99 -25.34
C VAL A 165 -8.61 2.30 -23.98
N LEU A 166 -7.90 1.17 -23.78
CA LEU A 166 -7.76 0.48 -22.50
C LEU A 166 -6.30 0.12 -22.26
N THR A 167 -5.53 1.01 -21.64
CA THR A 167 -4.08 0.83 -21.42
C THR A 167 -3.71 0.99 -19.95
N GLY A 168 -2.55 0.44 -19.58
CA GLY A 168 -2.02 0.51 -18.22
C GLY A 168 -2.77 -0.34 -17.20
N LEU A 169 -3.54 -1.35 -17.62
CA LEU A 169 -4.18 -2.32 -16.72
C LEU A 169 -3.12 -3.14 -15.95
N PRO A 170 -3.43 -3.69 -14.75
CA PRO A 170 -2.46 -4.40 -13.93
C PRO A 170 -2.19 -5.83 -14.39
N ASP A 171 -1.80 -5.99 -15.65
CA ASP A 171 -1.40 -7.27 -16.27
C ASP A 171 0.12 -7.43 -16.39
N ALA A 172 0.88 -6.40 -16.00
CA ALA A 172 2.33 -6.31 -16.12
C ALA A 172 3.03 -5.87 -14.82
N TYR A 173 2.28 -5.68 -13.75
CA TYR A 173 2.78 -5.24 -12.44
C TYR A 173 1.78 -5.71 -11.36
N GLY A 174 2.19 -5.74 -10.09
CA GLY A 174 1.29 -6.11 -9.00
C GLY A 174 0.10 -5.17 -8.90
N ARG A 175 -1.11 -5.69 -8.68
CA ARG A 175 -2.35 -4.88 -8.68
C ARG A 175 -2.40 -3.80 -7.59
N GLY A 176 -1.75 -4.04 -6.43
CA GLY A 176 -1.85 -3.13 -5.28
C GLY A 176 -3.29 -2.99 -4.77
N ARG A 177 -3.64 -1.81 -4.23
CA ARG A 177 -4.99 -1.51 -3.68
C ARG A 177 -5.45 -2.47 -2.58
N ILE A 178 -4.48 -2.95 -1.80
CA ILE A 178 -4.68 -3.78 -0.62
C ILE A 178 -3.90 -3.13 0.51
N ILE A 179 -4.58 -2.83 1.61
CA ILE A 179 -3.95 -2.37 2.86
C ILE A 179 -4.09 -3.49 3.87
N GLY A 180 -2.98 -4.16 4.18
CA GLY A 180 -2.91 -5.03 5.34
C GLY A 180 -3.07 -4.19 6.60
N ASP A 181 -3.80 -4.68 7.59
CA ASP A 181 -3.89 -3.97 8.87
C ASP A 181 -2.62 -4.24 9.70
N TYR A 182 -1.54 -3.54 9.35
CA TYR A 182 -0.20 -3.77 9.90
C TYR A 182 -0.12 -3.51 11.41
N ARG A 183 -1.03 -2.68 11.92
CA ARG A 183 -1.20 -2.38 13.35
C ARG A 183 -1.48 -3.63 14.18
N ARG A 184 -2.06 -4.68 13.56
CA ARG A 184 -2.32 -5.96 14.21
C ARG A 184 -1.05 -6.64 14.71
N VAL A 185 0.06 -6.50 13.98
CA VAL A 185 1.34 -7.10 14.39
C VAL A 185 1.82 -6.48 15.70
N ALA A 186 1.72 -5.16 15.83
CA ALA A 186 2.03 -4.46 17.08
C ALA A 186 1.05 -4.80 18.20
N LEU A 187 -0.25 -4.79 17.94
CA LEU A 187 -1.26 -4.95 18.99
C LEU A 187 -1.31 -6.37 19.57
N TYR A 188 -1.15 -7.39 18.71
CA TYR A 188 -1.40 -8.79 19.07
C TYR A 188 -0.15 -9.67 19.08
N GLY A 189 0.90 -9.30 18.32
CA GLY A 189 2.01 -10.20 18.03
C GLY A 189 1.64 -11.28 17.02
N ILE A 190 2.65 -11.89 16.40
CA ILE A 190 2.42 -12.85 15.32
C ILE A 190 1.74 -14.13 15.83
N ASP A 191 2.08 -14.64 17.02
CA ASP A 191 1.55 -15.94 17.47
C ASP A 191 0.04 -15.90 17.71
N TYR A 192 -0.47 -14.78 18.24
CA TYR A 192 -1.91 -14.57 18.39
C TYR A 192 -2.60 -14.55 17.01
N LEU A 193 -2.03 -13.84 16.03
CA LEU A 193 -2.59 -13.76 14.68
C LEU A 193 -2.54 -15.10 13.93
N MET A 194 -1.50 -15.90 14.13
CA MET A 194 -1.43 -17.26 13.58
C MET A 194 -2.52 -18.15 14.19
N LYS A 195 -2.74 -18.06 15.51
CA LYS A 195 -3.82 -18.79 16.19
C LYS A 195 -5.20 -18.38 15.66
N ASP A 196 -5.44 -17.08 15.48
CA ASP A 196 -6.68 -16.55 14.89
C ASP A 196 -6.88 -17.07 13.45
N LYS A 197 -5.84 -17.06 12.61
CA LYS A 197 -5.90 -17.59 11.25
C LYS A 197 -6.17 -19.08 11.20
N PHE A 198 -5.61 -19.85 12.13
CA PHE A 198 -5.92 -21.28 12.25
C PHE A 198 -7.39 -21.51 12.62
N ALA A 199 -7.96 -20.71 13.53
CA ALA A 199 -9.38 -20.78 13.85
C ALA A 199 -10.27 -20.44 12.64
N GLN A 200 -9.91 -19.42 11.86
CA GLN A 200 -10.60 -19.08 10.60
C GLN A 200 -10.52 -20.23 9.60
N PHE A 201 -9.35 -20.84 9.43
CA PHE A 201 -9.18 -22.03 8.57
C PHE A 201 -10.11 -23.16 9.02
N THR A 202 -10.13 -23.50 10.32
CA THR A 202 -10.98 -24.57 10.86
C THR A 202 -12.47 -24.26 10.70
N SER A 203 -12.88 -23.00 10.80
CA SER A 203 -14.29 -22.60 10.67
C SER A 203 -14.91 -22.98 9.31
N LEU A 204 -14.09 -23.13 8.27
CA LEU A 204 -14.51 -23.49 6.90
C LEU A 204 -14.64 -25.00 6.68
N GLN A 205 -14.35 -25.83 7.69
CA GLN A 205 -14.35 -27.29 7.53
C GLN A 205 -15.76 -27.83 7.24
N SER A 206 -16.79 -27.33 7.92
CA SER A 206 -18.15 -27.82 7.73
C SER A 206 -18.65 -27.56 6.30
N ASP A 207 -18.42 -26.36 5.77
CA ASP A 207 -18.79 -26.02 4.39
C ASP A 207 -18.04 -26.89 3.37
N LEU A 208 -16.75 -27.15 3.63
CA LEU A 208 -15.93 -28.01 2.78
C LEU A 208 -16.48 -29.45 2.72
N GLU A 209 -16.72 -30.06 3.88
CA GLU A 209 -17.18 -31.45 3.99
C GLU A 209 -18.61 -31.64 3.46
N ASN A 210 -19.45 -30.60 3.59
CA ASN A 210 -20.82 -30.61 3.10
C ASN A 210 -20.97 -30.16 1.63
N GLY A 211 -19.88 -29.83 0.95
CA GLY A 211 -19.92 -29.40 -0.46
C GLY A 211 -20.55 -28.02 -0.69
N VAL A 212 -20.64 -27.18 0.33
CA VAL A 212 -21.18 -25.82 0.23
C VAL A 212 -20.14 -24.90 -0.42
N ASN A 213 -20.46 -24.34 -1.58
CA ASN A 213 -19.56 -23.48 -2.37
C ASN A 213 -18.16 -24.09 -2.57
N LEU A 214 -18.10 -25.39 -2.86
CA LEU A 214 -16.90 -26.23 -2.76
C LEU A 214 -15.60 -25.58 -3.26
N GLU A 215 -15.55 -25.08 -4.50
CA GLU A 215 -14.32 -24.47 -5.06
C GLU A 215 -13.91 -23.18 -4.32
N ALA A 216 -14.88 -22.33 -3.96
CA ALA A 216 -14.61 -21.10 -3.20
C ALA A 216 -14.12 -21.41 -1.79
N THR A 217 -14.69 -22.44 -1.14
CA THR A 217 -14.26 -22.89 0.18
C THR A 217 -12.87 -23.50 0.15
N ILE A 218 -12.53 -24.31 -0.87
CA ILE A 218 -11.17 -24.84 -1.08
C ILE A 218 -10.18 -23.68 -1.27
N ARG A 219 -10.48 -22.75 -2.18
CA ARG A 219 -9.62 -21.59 -2.44
C ARG A 219 -9.38 -20.77 -1.17
N LEU A 220 -10.44 -20.42 -0.43
CA LEU A 220 -10.31 -19.61 0.79
C LEU A 220 -9.50 -20.32 1.88
N ARG A 221 -9.61 -21.65 1.99
CA ARG A 221 -8.79 -22.43 2.92
C ARG A 221 -7.31 -22.42 2.54
N GLU A 222 -7.00 -22.55 1.25
CA GLU A 222 -5.62 -22.42 0.74
C GLU A 222 -5.07 -21.01 1.00
N GLU A 223 -5.84 -19.96 0.70
CA GLU A 223 -5.48 -18.56 0.96
C GLU A 223 -5.19 -18.31 2.46
N ILE A 224 -6.02 -18.84 3.37
CA ILE A 224 -5.78 -18.70 4.82
C ILE A 224 -4.55 -19.48 5.27
N ALA A 225 -4.28 -20.65 4.68
CA ALA A 225 -3.06 -21.41 4.96
C ALA A 225 -1.79 -20.65 4.49
N GLU A 226 -1.83 -20.01 3.32
CA GLU A 226 -0.77 -19.11 2.86
C GLU A 226 -0.60 -17.89 3.79
N GLN A 227 -1.70 -17.28 4.24
CA GLN A 227 -1.65 -16.18 5.22
C GLN A 227 -1.00 -16.62 6.54
N HIS A 228 -1.34 -17.81 7.05
CA HIS A 228 -0.72 -18.37 8.24
C HIS A 228 0.79 -18.62 8.04
N ARG A 229 1.20 -19.16 6.88
CA ARG A 229 2.62 -19.36 6.55
C ARG A 229 3.36 -18.03 6.45
N ALA A 230 2.78 -17.04 5.79
CA ALA A 230 3.36 -15.71 5.65
C ALA A 230 3.56 -15.04 7.02
N LEU A 231 2.62 -15.16 7.95
CA LEU A 231 2.80 -14.69 9.34
C LEU A 231 4.04 -15.33 9.99
N GLY A 232 4.25 -16.63 9.83
CA GLY A 232 5.48 -17.29 10.29
C GLY A 232 6.75 -16.70 9.68
N GLN A 233 6.75 -16.44 8.37
CA GLN A 233 7.86 -15.81 7.66
C GLN A 233 8.14 -14.38 8.11
N ILE A 234 7.12 -13.63 8.56
CA ILE A 234 7.30 -12.28 9.13
C ILE A 234 8.14 -12.35 10.42
N LYS A 235 7.99 -13.39 11.26
CA LYS A 235 8.88 -13.60 12.42
C LYS A 235 10.32 -13.88 11.98
N GLU A 236 10.51 -14.75 11.00
CA GLU A 236 11.84 -15.06 10.47
C GLU A 236 12.54 -13.81 9.91
N MET A 237 11.79 -12.98 9.17
CA MET A 237 12.28 -11.71 8.65
C MET A 237 12.68 -10.76 9.79
N ALA A 238 11.82 -10.56 10.79
CA ALA A 238 12.13 -9.68 11.92
C ALA A 238 13.33 -10.21 12.75
N ALA A 239 13.47 -11.52 12.88
CA ALA A 239 14.59 -12.15 13.58
C ALA A 239 15.95 -11.85 12.92
N LYS A 240 16.01 -11.68 11.59
CA LYS A 240 17.24 -11.23 10.89
C LYS A 240 17.69 -9.83 11.36
N TYR A 241 16.75 -9.02 11.85
CA TYR A 241 17.01 -7.69 12.44
C TYR A 241 17.21 -7.75 13.96
N GLY A 242 17.17 -8.94 14.57
CA GLY A 242 17.32 -9.12 16.02
C GLY A 242 16.05 -8.86 16.84
N CYS A 243 14.88 -8.86 16.21
CA CYS A 243 13.60 -8.64 16.88
C CYS A 243 12.78 -9.93 16.96
N ASP A 244 12.31 -10.29 18.16
CA ASP A 244 11.27 -11.31 18.34
C ASP A 244 9.90 -10.64 18.42
N ILE A 245 9.10 -10.81 17.37
CA ILE A 245 7.75 -10.25 17.25
C ILE A 245 6.66 -11.32 17.42
N SER A 246 7.00 -12.46 18.04
CA SER A 246 6.03 -13.50 18.40
C SER A 246 4.91 -12.95 19.30
N GLY A 247 5.29 -12.11 20.26
CA GLY A 247 4.38 -11.41 21.17
C GLY A 247 4.03 -9.98 20.74
N PRO A 248 3.00 -9.38 21.37
CA PRO A 248 2.61 -7.99 21.15
C PRO A 248 3.71 -7.01 21.57
N ALA A 249 3.69 -5.83 20.96
CA ALA A 249 4.61 -4.74 21.28
C ALA A 249 4.37 -4.19 22.69
N THR A 250 5.44 -4.00 23.45
CA THR A 250 5.40 -3.62 24.87
C THR A 250 5.65 -2.13 25.12
N ASN A 251 6.14 -1.39 24.12
CA ASN A 251 6.48 0.03 24.20
C ASN A 251 6.29 0.72 22.83
N ALA A 252 6.47 2.04 22.78
CA ALA A 252 6.28 2.84 21.57
C ALA A 252 7.23 2.44 20.42
N GLN A 253 8.50 2.19 20.73
CA GLN A 253 9.48 1.78 19.72
C GLN A 253 9.10 0.45 19.08
N GLU A 254 8.72 -0.54 19.89
CA GLU A 254 8.24 -1.83 19.40
C GLU A 254 6.94 -1.69 18.62
N ALA A 255 5.98 -0.87 19.07
CA ALA A 255 4.71 -0.71 18.35
C ALA A 255 4.91 -0.13 16.95
N ILE A 256 5.81 0.86 16.82
CA ILE A 256 6.22 1.42 15.53
C ILE A 256 6.94 0.38 14.68
N GLN A 257 7.94 -0.30 15.26
CA GLN A 257 8.76 -1.28 14.55
C GLN A 257 7.95 -2.51 14.10
N TRP A 258 6.98 -2.98 14.88
CA TRP A 258 6.19 -4.18 14.60
C TRP A 258 5.18 -3.89 13.49
N THR A 259 4.56 -2.70 13.57
CA THR A 259 3.71 -2.18 12.50
C THR A 259 4.51 -2.07 11.20
N TYR A 260 5.72 -1.51 11.27
CA TYR A 260 6.59 -1.42 10.09
C TYR A 260 7.03 -2.79 9.56
N PHE A 261 7.32 -3.78 10.41
CA PHE A 261 7.64 -5.13 9.93
C PHE A 261 6.47 -5.79 9.19
N GLY A 262 5.22 -5.56 9.64
CA GLY A 262 4.05 -6.00 8.89
C GLY A 262 4.03 -5.42 7.46
N TYR A 263 4.31 -4.12 7.33
CA TYR A 263 4.39 -3.44 6.03
C TYR A 263 5.61 -3.87 5.21
N LEU A 264 6.77 -4.03 5.85
CA LEU A 264 8.02 -4.44 5.20
C LEU A 264 7.88 -5.79 4.52
N ALA A 265 7.20 -6.75 5.16
CA ALA A 265 6.91 -8.04 4.56
C ALA A 265 6.04 -7.92 3.30
N ALA A 266 5.08 -6.99 3.29
CA ALA A 266 4.27 -6.71 2.10
C ALA A 266 5.12 -6.15 0.96
N VAL A 267 5.96 -5.14 1.22
CA VAL A 267 6.81 -4.52 0.17
C VAL A 267 8.04 -5.34 -0.22
N LYS A 268 8.37 -6.41 0.51
CA LYS A 268 9.33 -7.44 0.08
C LYS A 268 8.72 -8.50 -0.82
N SER A 269 7.43 -8.81 -0.63
CA SER A 269 6.78 -9.93 -1.34
C SER A 269 5.92 -9.49 -2.53
N GLN A 270 5.46 -8.24 -2.55
CA GLN A 270 4.54 -7.71 -3.54
C GLN A 270 5.04 -6.37 -4.10
N ASN A 271 4.86 -6.16 -5.41
CA ASN A 271 5.22 -4.92 -6.12
C ASN A 271 3.98 -4.19 -6.65
N GLY A 272 2.94 -4.10 -5.81
CA GLY A 272 1.70 -3.39 -6.12
C GLY A 272 1.97 -1.98 -6.68
N ALA A 273 1.11 -1.48 -7.57
CA ALA A 273 1.22 -0.08 -8.00
C ALA A 273 1.16 0.85 -6.79
N ALA A 274 0.15 0.66 -5.93
CA ALA A 274 0.02 1.34 -4.65
C ALA A 274 0.15 0.35 -3.49
N MET A 275 1.10 0.61 -2.59
CA MET A 275 1.36 -0.14 -1.37
C MET A 275 1.14 0.77 -0.16
N SER A 276 -0.12 1.09 0.12
CA SER A 276 -0.47 2.10 1.14
C SER A 276 -0.26 1.58 2.56
N PHE A 277 0.13 2.49 3.46
CA PHE A 277 0.50 2.16 4.83
C PHE A 277 -0.72 2.06 5.77
N GLY A 278 -1.77 2.85 5.51
CA GLY A 278 -3.06 2.72 6.17
C GLY A 278 -3.46 3.95 6.98
N ARG A 279 -3.90 3.72 8.23
CA ARG A 279 -4.32 4.75 9.20
C ARG A 279 -3.67 4.42 10.54
N VAL A 280 -2.40 4.75 10.69
CA VAL A 280 -1.57 4.27 11.81
C VAL A 280 -1.22 5.35 12.82
N SER A 281 -1.18 6.62 12.43
CA SER A 281 -0.69 7.73 13.25
C SER A 281 -1.38 7.79 14.62
N THR A 282 -2.72 7.80 14.63
CA THR A 282 -3.55 7.79 15.85
C THR A 282 -3.42 6.49 16.66
N PHE A 283 -3.24 5.34 15.99
CA PHE A 283 -3.02 4.06 16.66
C PHE A 283 -1.68 4.06 17.43
N LEU A 284 -0.60 4.50 16.78
CA LEU A 284 0.72 4.57 17.37
C LEU A 284 0.80 5.59 18.52
N ASP A 285 -0.02 6.65 18.46
CA ASP A 285 -0.08 7.65 19.54
C ASP A 285 -0.49 7.04 20.89
N ALA A 286 -1.36 6.02 20.91
CA ALA A 286 -1.74 5.36 22.16
C ALA A 286 -0.53 4.76 22.90
N TYR A 287 0.45 4.24 22.17
CA TYR A 287 1.69 3.71 22.75
C TYR A 287 2.67 4.83 23.13
N ILE A 288 2.83 5.83 22.26
CA ILE A 288 3.72 6.98 22.50
C ILE A 288 3.25 7.76 23.74
N GLU A 289 1.96 8.07 23.83
CA GLU A 289 1.37 8.82 24.94
C GLU A 289 1.49 8.05 26.26
N ARG A 290 1.34 6.73 26.25
CA ARG A 290 1.56 5.88 27.42
C ARG A 290 3.02 5.97 27.90
N ASP A 291 3.98 5.89 26.98
CA ASP A 291 5.39 5.91 27.33
C ASP A 291 5.87 7.32 27.75
N LEU A 292 5.33 8.38 27.15
CA LEU A 292 5.53 9.77 27.59
C LEU A 292 5.01 9.98 29.01
N LYS A 293 3.78 9.54 29.31
CA LYS A 293 3.19 9.64 30.66
C LYS A 293 3.96 8.86 31.72
N ALA A 294 4.57 7.74 31.32
CA ALA A 294 5.42 6.94 32.18
C ALA A 294 6.86 7.47 32.30
N GLY A 295 7.21 8.54 31.59
CA GLY A 295 8.56 9.11 31.58
C GLY A 295 9.62 8.19 30.96
N LYS A 296 9.21 7.24 30.10
CA LYS A 296 10.11 6.27 29.45
C LYS A 296 10.80 6.83 28.22
N ILE A 297 10.16 7.78 27.56
CA ILE A 297 10.65 8.48 26.37
C ILE A 297 10.40 9.98 26.54
N THR A 298 11.18 10.79 25.83
CA THR A 298 10.93 12.22 25.66
C THR A 298 10.12 12.47 24.39
N GLU A 299 9.63 13.70 24.23
CA GLU A 299 8.97 14.12 22.98
C GLU A 299 9.93 14.09 21.78
N GLN A 300 11.22 14.35 21.99
CA GLN A 300 12.23 14.25 20.94
C GLN A 300 12.50 12.79 20.56
N ASP A 301 12.53 11.85 21.52
CA ASP A 301 12.61 10.42 21.22
C ASP A 301 11.38 9.96 20.41
N ALA A 302 10.19 10.46 20.76
CA ALA A 302 8.96 10.19 20.02
C ALA A 302 9.06 10.67 18.56
N GLN A 303 9.51 11.92 18.35
CA GLN A 303 9.70 12.45 17.00
C GLN A 303 10.77 11.67 16.23
N GLU A 304 11.90 11.30 16.85
CA GLU A 304 12.97 10.52 16.18
C GLU A 304 12.47 9.16 15.70
N MET A 305 11.65 8.47 16.49
CA MET A 305 11.05 7.19 16.07
C MET A 305 10.09 7.36 14.89
N ILE A 306 9.30 8.43 14.86
CA ILE A 306 8.40 8.76 13.74
C ILE A 306 9.19 9.18 12.50
N ASP A 307 10.23 9.99 12.66
CA ASP A 307 11.13 10.37 11.59
C ASP A 307 11.78 9.13 10.97
N HIS A 308 12.29 8.20 11.79
CA HIS A 308 12.92 6.98 11.29
C HIS A 308 11.93 6.01 10.63
N LEU A 309 10.68 5.93 11.12
CA LEU A 309 9.61 5.20 10.43
C LEU A 309 9.34 5.81 9.05
N VAL A 310 9.07 7.12 9.00
CA VAL A 310 8.73 7.84 7.78
C VAL A 310 9.90 7.84 6.79
N MET A 311 11.14 7.92 7.28
CA MET A 311 12.35 7.74 6.48
C MET A 311 12.36 6.40 5.76
N LYS A 312 11.96 5.31 6.43
CA LYS A 312 11.84 4.00 5.78
C LYS A 312 10.74 3.96 4.72
N LEU A 313 9.60 4.61 4.98
CA LEU A 313 8.53 4.74 3.98
C LEU A 313 9.01 5.52 2.74
N ARG A 314 9.83 6.56 2.91
CA ARG A 314 10.49 7.33 1.84
C ARG A 314 11.47 6.52 1.00
N MET A 315 11.93 5.38 1.51
CA MET A 315 12.95 4.54 0.88
C MET A 315 12.40 3.30 0.17
N VAL A 316 11.08 3.07 0.22
CA VAL A 316 10.48 1.96 -0.51
C VAL A 316 10.66 2.21 -2.01
N ARG A 317 11.13 1.18 -2.74
CA ARG A 317 11.36 1.21 -4.18
C ARG A 317 10.94 -0.09 -4.82
N PHE A 318 10.53 -0.03 -6.08
CA PHE A 318 10.21 -1.21 -6.89
C PHE A 318 10.88 -1.11 -8.26
N LEU A 319 11.44 -2.21 -8.76
CA LEU A 319 11.97 -2.25 -10.12
C LEU A 319 10.81 -2.13 -11.12
N ARG A 320 10.82 -1.09 -11.95
CA ARG A 320 9.79 -0.79 -12.95
C ARG A 320 10.40 -0.69 -14.34
N THR A 321 9.60 -0.93 -15.37
CA THR A 321 9.98 -0.69 -16.76
C THR A 321 9.77 0.79 -17.12
N PRO A 322 10.44 1.32 -18.17
CA PRO A 322 10.16 2.66 -18.69
C PRO A 322 8.68 2.88 -19.05
N GLU A 323 8.00 1.85 -19.58
CA GLU A 323 6.57 1.89 -19.91
C GLU A 323 5.68 2.13 -18.67
N TYR A 324 6.08 1.59 -17.51
CA TYR A 324 5.39 1.85 -16.25
C TYR A 324 5.61 3.30 -15.80
N ASP A 325 6.83 3.83 -15.94
CA ASP A 325 7.16 5.21 -15.57
C ASP A 325 6.40 6.24 -16.43
N GLU A 326 6.11 5.94 -17.69
CA GLU A 326 5.23 6.79 -18.53
C GLU A 326 3.76 6.80 -18.03
N LEU A 327 3.29 5.70 -17.43
CA LEU A 327 1.92 5.60 -16.89
C LEU A 327 1.81 6.17 -15.48
N PHE A 328 2.85 5.98 -14.68
CA PHE A 328 2.95 6.31 -13.26
C PHE A 328 4.29 7.01 -12.99
N SER A 329 4.40 8.24 -13.46
CA SER A 329 5.64 9.02 -13.44
C SER A 329 6.07 9.43 -12.04
N GLY A 330 7.39 9.56 -11.85
CA GLY A 330 7.98 10.13 -10.63
C GLY A 330 8.33 9.09 -9.56
N ASP A 331 8.50 7.83 -9.96
CA ASP A 331 8.80 6.69 -9.08
C ASP A 331 7.85 6.57 -7.86
N PRO A 332 6.52 6.65 -8.05
CA PRO A 332 5.56 6.66 -6.94
C PRO A 332 5.40 5.26 -6.32
N ILE A 333 5.12 5.24 -5.02
CA ILE A 333 4.85 4.04 -4.22
C ILE A 333 3.42 4.05 -3.67
N TRP A 334 2.89 5.25 -3.41
CA TRP A 334 1.70 5.51 -2.63
C TRP A 334 1.73 4.77 -1.29
N ALA A 335 2.77 5.02 -0.49
CA ALA A 335 2.83 4.61 0.91
C ALA A 335 1.89 5.47 1.76
N THR A 336 0.61 5.51 1.37
CA THR A 336 -0.40 6.46 1.84
C THR A 336 -0.71 6.23 3.32
N GLU A 337 -0.62 7.30 4.11
CA GLU A 337 -1.02 7.33 5.52
C GLU A 337 -2.18 8.31 5.68
N SER A 338 -3.28 7.83 6.26
CA SER A 338 -4.50 8.59 6.53
C SER A 338 -4.44 9.17 7.94
N ILE A 339 -4.48 10.49 8.06
CA ILE A 339 -4.26 11.21 9.31
C ILE A 339 -5.53 11.94 9.76
N GLY A 340 -5.83 11.88 11.06
CA GLY A 340 -6.91 12.64 11.68
C GLY A 340 -8.29 12.06 11.38
N GLY A 341 -9.20 12.89 10.89
CA GLY A 341 -10.63 12.59 10.77
C GLY A 341 -11.38 12.71 12.10
N MET A 342 -12.67 12.37 12.09
CA MET A 342 -13.51 12.34 13.30
C MET A 342 -13.94 10.90 13.62
N GLY A 343 -14.25 10.63 14.88
CA GLY A 343 -14.92 9.40 15.30
C GLY A 343 -16.41 9.44 14.95
N VAL A 344 -17.05 8.26 14.85
CA VAL A 344 -18.52 8.19 14.76
C VAL A 344 -19.20 8.71 16.03
N ASP A 345 -18.46 8.74 17.15
CA ASP A 345 -18.87 9.30 18.44
C ASP A 345 -18.75 10.84 18.52
N GLY A 346 -18.24 11.48 17.46
CA GLY A 346 -18.09 12.93 17.35
C GLY A 346 -16.78 13.50 17.91
N ARG A 347 -15.95 12.72 18.59
CA ARG A 347 -14.61 13.16 19.01
C ARG A 347 -13.68 13.24 17.80
N THR A 348 -12.70 14.13 17.83
CA THR A 348 -11.65 14.14 16.80
C THR A 348 -10.74 12.92 16.94
N LEU A 349 -10.31 12.32 15.82
CA LEU A 349 -9.26 11.30 15.80
C LEU A 349 -7.86 11.92 15.60
N VAL A 350 -7.75 13.25 15.58
CA VAL A 350 -6.47 13.96 15.66
C VAL A 350 -5.81 13.70 17.00
N THR A 351 -4.53 13.38 16.97
CA THR A 351 -3.67 13.19 18.15
C THR A 351 -2.39 14.00 18.02
N LYS A 352 -1.53 13.98 19.05
CA LYS A 352 -0.18 14.55 18.93
C LYS A 352 0.60 13.90 17.78
N ASN A 353 0.46 12.59 17.59
CA ASN A 353 1.14 11.91 16.50
C ASN A 353 0.67 12.36 15.11
N SER A 354 -0.56 12.88 14.96
CA SER A 354 -0.98 13.52 13.71
C SER A 354 -0.05 14.70 13.35
N PHE A 355 0.32 15.51 14.34
CA PHE A 355 1.28 16.60 14.15
C PHE A 355 2.70 16.07 13.92
N ARG A 356 3.15 15.04 14.65
CA ARG A 356 4.50 14.45 14.47
C ARG A 356 4.73 13.91 13.06
N PHE A 357 3.71 13.29 12.45
CA PHE A 357 3.76 12.82 11.06
C PHE A 357 3.89 14.00 10.07
N LEU A 358 3.09 15.06 10.23
CA LEU A 358 3.21 16.27 9.42
C LEU A 358 4.58 16.95 9.62
N ASN A 359 5.10 16.93 10.85
CA ASN A 359 6.39 17.50 11.20
C ASN A 359 7.57 16.83 10.48
N THR A 360 7.41 15.60 9.97
CA THR A 360 8.44 14.95 9.16
C THR A 360 8.79 15.71 7.88
N LEU A 361 7.88 16.57 7.40
CA LEU A 361 8.10 17.48 6.28
C LEU A 361 8.95 18.71 6.67
N TYR A 362 9.21 18.92 7.96
CA TYR A 362 10.15 19.91 8.48
C TYR A 362 11.45 19.26 8.98
N THR A 363 11.37 18.17 9.76
CA THR A 363 12.55 17.49 10.32
C THR A 363 13.45 16.87 9.24
N MET A 364 12.85 16.34 8.17
CA MET A 364 13.55 15.75 7.02
C MET A 364 13.23 16.47 5.71
N GLY A 365 12.60 17.64 5.77
CA GLY A 365 12.17 18.41 4.60
C GLY A 365 11.04 17.76 3.78
N PRO A 366 10.56 18.47 2.74
CA PRO A 366 9.47 18.01 1.87
C PRO A 366 9.79 16.68 1.18
N SER A 367 8.79 15.82 1.06
CA SER A 367 8.91 14.56 0.34
C SER A 367 7.57 14.12 -0.23
N PRO A 368 7.52 13.53 -1.43
CA PRO A 368 6.28 13.01 -2.01
C PRO A 368 5.79 11.73 -1.33
N GLU A 369 6.68 11.00 -0.65
CA GLU A 369 6.35 9.81 0.12
C GLU A 369 6.72 10.01 1.60
N PRO A 370 6.05 9.33 2.55
CA PRO A 370 4.75 8.70 2.37
C PRO A 370 3.72 9.72 1.88
N ASN A 371 2.76 9.27 1.09
CA ASN A 371 1.65 10.12 0.65
C ASN A 371 0.73 10.46 1.85
N ILE A 372 0.99 11.58 2.53
CA ILE A 372 0.24 11.98 3.73
C ILE A 372 -1.12 12.56 3.33
N THR A 373 -2.18 11.92 3.82
CA THR A 373 -3.58 12.26 3.52
C THR A 373 -4.32 12.71 4.75
N VAL A 374 -4.69 13.98 4.81
CA VAL A 374 -5.52 14.51 5.90
C VAL A 374 -6.98 14.16 5.64
N LEU A 375 -7.58 13.37 6.53
CA LEU A 375 -9.01 13.11 6.54
C LEU A 375 -9.72 14.34 7.09
N TRP A 376 -10.17 15.21 6.19
CA TRP A 376 -10.67 16.54 6.48
C TRP A 376 -12.13 16.51 6.91
N SER A 377 -12.43 17.14 8.05
CA SER A 377 -13.79 17.42 8.51
C SER A 377 -13.91 18.89 8.93
N GLU A 378 -15.09 19.46 8.73
CA GLU A 378 -15.49 20.76 9.26
C GLU A 378 -15.39 20.81 10.80
N LYS A 379 -15.41 19.67 11.49
CA LYS A 379 -15.30 19.58 12.95
C LYS A 379 -13.89 19.28 13.46
N LEU A 380 -12.88 19.20 12.59
CA LEU A 380 -11.49 19.07 13.06
C LEU A 380 -11.10 20.25 13.96
N PRO A 381 -10.22 20.03 14.96
CA PRO A 381 -9.66 21.11 15.77
C PRO A 381 -9.05 22.20 14.89
N LEU A 382 -9.36 23.47 15.19
CA LEU A 382 -8.91 24.61 14.40
C LEU A 382 -7.39 24.68 14.29
N ASN A 383 -6.69 24.33 15.37
CA ASN A 383 -5.22 24.32 15.41
C ASN A 383 -4.64 23.31 14.41
N PHE A 384 -5.18 22.09 14.36
CA PHE A 384 -4.76 21.09 13.38
C PHE A 384 -5.08 21.51 11.94
N LYS A 385 -6.25 22.11 11.69
CA LYS A 385 -6.59 22.67 10.37
C LYS A 385 -5.58 23.72 9.91
N LYS A 386 -5.22 24.65 10.81
CA LYS A 386 -4.24 25.70 10.52
C LYS A 386 -2.85 25.12 10.30
N PHE A 387 -2.44 24.15 11.11
CA PHE A 387 -1.14 23.50 10.96
C PHE A 387 -1.03 22.71 9.65
N ALA A 388 -2.05 21.91 9.30
CA ALA A 388 -2.11 21.24 8.01
C ALA A 388 -2.03 22.25 6.84
N ALA A 389 -2.81 23.32 6.89
CA ALA A 389 -2.74 24.39 5.88
C ALA A 389 -1.35 25.04 5.81
N LYS A 390 -0.71 25.29 6.96
CA LYS A 390 0.66 25.82 7.05
C LYS A 390 1.68 24.88 6.40
N VAL A 391 1.61 23.59 6.72
CA VAL A 391 2.47 22.56 6.11
C VAL A 391 2.24 22.50 4.60
N SER A 392 0.99 22.58 4.12
CA SER A 392 0.70 22.66 2.68
C SER A 392 1.30 23.91 2.03
N ILE A 393 1.20 25.09 2.65
CA ILE A 393 1.81 26.33 2.15
C ILE A 393 3.33 26.17 2.04
N ASP A 394 3.96 25.57 3.05
CA ASP A 394 5.42 25.48 3.12
C ASP A 394 6.00 24.40 2.20
N THR A 395 5.26 23.31 1.96
CA THR A 395 5.82 22.07 1.41
C THR A 395 5.07 21.53 0.20
N SER A 396 3.81 21.91 0.01
CA SER A 396 2.92 21.36 -1.02
C SER A 396 2.86 19.82 -1.06
N SER A 397 3.10 19.16 0.08
CA SER A 397 3.30 17.70 0.15
C SER A 397 2.14 16.96 0.86
N LEU A 398 1.00 17.62 1.07
CA LEU A 398 -0.19 17.01 1.70
C LEU A 398 -1.33 16.92 0.70
N GLN A 399 -2.14 15.85 0.82
CA GLN A 399 -3.45 15.76 0.19
C GLN A 399 -4.57 15.73 1.24
N TYR A 400 -5.79 16.06 0.82
CA TYR A 400 -6.96 16.20 1.68
C TYR A 400 -8.13 15.42 1.10
N GLU A 401 -8.81 14.64 1.94
CA GLU A 401 -9.95 13.82 1.55
C GLU A 401 -11.11 14.02 2.53
N ASN A 402 -12.34 14.01 2.03
CA ASN A 402 -13.51 14.45 2.80
C ASN A 402 -14.02 13.37 3.78
N ASP A 403 -13.67 13.50 5.07
CA ASP A 403 -14.13 12.63 6.16
C ASP A 403 -15.62 12.84 6.48
N ASP A 404 -16.15 14.05 6.29
CA ASP A 404 -17.59 14.30 6.49
C ASP A 404 -18.46 13.58 5.44
N LEU A 405 -17.87 13.15 4.32
CA LEU A 405 -18.52 12.31 3.32
C LEU A 405 -18.26 10.82 3.58
N MET A 406 -16.99 10.41 3.66
CA MET A 406 -16.64 8.98 3.68
C MET A 406 -16.99 8.29 4.99
N ARG A 407 -16.79 8.92 6.14
CA ARG A 407 -17.10 8.29 7.44
C ARG A 407 -18.59 7.98 7.59
N PRO A 408 -19.53 8.91 7.28
CA PRO A 408 -20.95 8.58 7.27
C PRO A 408 -21.33 7.53 6.22
N ASP A 409 -20.71 7.55 5.03
CA ASP A 409 -20.96 6.57 3.96
C ASP A 409 -20.63 5.14 4.41
N PHE A 410 -19.47 4.95 5.05
CA PHE A 410 -19.11 3.65 5.65
C PHE A 410 -19.78 3.36 6.98
N ASN A 411 -20.37 4.38 7.62
CA ASN A 411 -20.71 4.38 9.05
C ASN A 411 -19.55 3.82 9.91
N ASN A 412 -18.32 4.26 9.59
CA ASN A 412 -17.09 3.73 10.15
C ASN A 412 -15.99 4.79 10.24
N ASP A 413 -15.25 4.80 11.35
CA ASP A 413 -14.18 5.76 11.64
C ASP A 413 -12.76 5.16 11.58
N ASP A 414 -12.63 3.93 11.07
CA ASP A 414 -11.35 3.23 10.86
C ASP A 414 -11.20 2.78 9.40
N TYR A 415 -11.55 3.66 8.47
CA TYR A 415 -11.20 3.54 7.06
C TYR A 415 -9.87 4.24 6.76
N ALA A 416 -9.17 3.77 5.72
CA ALA A 416 -7.95 4.37 5.20
C ALA A 416 -8.04 4.55 3.68
N ILE A 417 -7.20 5.42 3.14
CA ILE A 417 -7.10 5.69 1.70
C ILE A 417 -6.02 4.80 1.08
N ALA A 418 -6.41 4.02 0.07
CA ALA A 418 -5.47 3.28 -0.77
C ALA A 418 -5.15 4.07 -2.05
N CYS A 419 -3.87 4.10 -2.42
CA CYS A 419 -3.36 4.86 -3.55
C CYS A 419 -3.63 6.36 -3.33
N CYS A 420 -4.43 6.98 -4.20
CA CYS A 420 -4.73 8.40 -4.12
C CYS A 420 -6.01 8.70 -3.31
N VAL A 421 -7.14 8.08 -3.68
CA VAL A 421 -8.48 8.57 -3.30
C VAL A 421 -9.51 7.46 -2.99
N SER A 422 -9.06 6.21 -2.83
CA SER A 422 -9.96 5.06 -2.71
C SER A 422 -10.06 4.54 -1.29
N PRO A 423 -11.14 4.84 -0.56
CA PRO A 423 -11.28 4.46 0.83
C PRO A 423 -11.60 2.97 0.97
N MET A 424 -11.13 2.36 2.06
CA MET A 424 -11.48 1.02 2.50
C MET A 424 -11.50 0.93 4.02
N ILE A 425 -12.43 0.17 4.59
CA ILE A 425 -12.39 -0.17 6.02
C ILE A 425 -11.18 -1.09 6.27
N VAL A 426 -10.27 -0.67 7.15
CA VAL A 426 -8.94 -1.30 7.30
C VAL A 426 -9.08 -2.75 7.73
N GLY A 427 -8.44 -3.66 6.97
CA GLY A 427 -8.44 -5.09 7.25
C GLY A 427 -9.80 -5.79 7.16
N LYS A 428 -10.81 -5.12 6.56
CA LYS A 428 -12.16 -5.66 6.27
C LYS A 428 -12.56 -5.52 4.81
N GLN A 429 -11.82 -4.73 4.02
CA GLN A 429 -12.06 -4.49 2.60
C GLN A 429 -10.74 -4.43 1.83
N MET A 430 -10.82 -4.69 0.52
CA MET A 430 -9.77 -4.43 -0.47
C MET A 430 -10.43 -4.09 -1.81
N GLN A 431 -9.68 -3.56 -2.77
CA GLN A 431 -10.20 -3.36 -4.13
C GLN A 431 -9.41 -4.12 -5.19
N PHE A 432 -10.14 -4.60 -6.19
CA PHE A 432 -9.57 -5.05 -7.45
C PHE A 432 -9.28 -3.83 -8.34
N PHE A 433 -7.98 -3.51 -8.45
CA PHE A 433 -7.52 -2.32 -9.15
C PHE A 433 -7.76 -2.42 -10.67
N GLY A 434 -8.45 -1.41 -11.23
CA GLY A 434 -8.78 -1.38 -12.65
C GLY A 434 -7.91 -0.49 -13.53
N ALA A 435 -6.99 0.31 -12.98
CA ALA A 435 -6.43 1.47 -13.69
C ALA A 435 -7.53 2.40 -14.23
N ARG A 436 -7.57 2.69 -15.54
CA ARG A 436 -8.58 3.58 -16.16
C ARG A 436 -8.84 3.25 -17.63
N ALA A 437 -10.03 3.62 -18.11
CA ALA A 437 -10.40 3.59 -19.53
C ALA A 437 -10.38 5.00 -20.15
N ASN A 438 -10.08 5.11 -21.45
CA ASN A 438 -9.99 6.39 -22.14
C ASN A 438 -11.33 6.77 -22.80
N LEU A 439 -12.15 7.53 -22.09
CA LEU A 439 -13.47 7.95 -22.56
C LEU A 439 -13.39 8.94 -23.75
N ALA A 440 -12.34 9.76 -23.82
CA ALA A 440 -12.13 10.68 -24.93
C ALA A 440 -11.87 9.92 -26.26
N LYS A 441 -11.02 8.89 -26.23
CA LYS A 441 -10.79 8.03 -27.40
C LYS A 441 -12.04 7.25 -27.79
N THR A 442 -12.86 6.85 -26.82
CA THR A 442 -14.14 6.17 -27.06
C THR A 442 -15.10 7.07 -27.83
N MET A 443 -15.17 8.37 -27.52
CA MET A 443 -15.93 9.35 -28.31
C MET A 443 -15.41 9.47 -29.75
N LEU A 444 -14.09 9.49 -29.94
CA LEU A 444 -13.51 9.50 -31.30
C LEU A 444 -13.86 8.22 -32.07
N TYR A 445 -13.96 7.07 -31.41
CA TYR A 445 -14.37 5.82 -32.05
C TYR A 445 -15.85 5.85 -32.43
N ALA A 446 -16.69 6.45 -31.59
CA ALA A 446 -18.09 6.67 -31.91
C ALA A 446 -18.27 7.50 -33.19
N ILE A 447 -17.46 8.55 -33.36
CA ILE A 447 -17.46 9.40 -34.56
C ILE A 447 -16.92 8.64 -35.78
N ASN A 448 -15.82 7.89 -35.61
CA ASN A 448 -15.07 7.26 -36.70
C ASN A 448 -15.47 5.81 -37.02
N GLY A 449 -16.64 5.35 -36.58
CA GLY A 449 -17.12 4.00 -36.91
C GLY A 449 -16.30 2.86 -36.26
N GLY A 450 -15.69 3.12 -35.11
CA GLY A 450 -14.83 2.19 -34.37
C GLY A 450 -13.40 2.05 -34.89
N VAL A 451 -13.02 2.86 -35.89
CA VAL A 451 -11.65 2.91 -36.43
C VAL A 451 -10.80 3.90 -35.62
N ASP A 452 -9.61 3.47 -35.25
CA ASP A 452 -8.66 4.33 -34.52
C ASP A 452 -8.13 5.46 -35.41
N GLU A 453 -8.17 6.67 -34.88
CA GLU A 453 -7.86 7.89 -35.62
C GLU A 453 -6.37 7.99 -36.00
N LYS A 454 -5.47 7.33 -35.26
CA LYS A 454 -4.02 7.34 -35.48
C LYS A 454 -3.53 6.09 -36.19
N LEU A 455 -3.91 4.92 -35.69
CA LEU A 455 -3.46 3.62 -36.19
C LEU A 455 -4.21 3.17 -37.45
N LYS A 456 -5.33 3.82 -37.78
CA LYS A 456 -6.19 3.46 -38.93
C LYS A 456 -6.61 1.98 -38.92
N MET A 457 -6.75 1.40 -37.74
CA MET A 457 -7.16 0.02 -37.54
C MET A 457 -8.57 -0.05 -36.94
N GLN A 458 -9.35 -1.06 -37.30
CA GLN A 458 -10.62 -1.34 -36.62
C GLN A 458 -10.32 -1.84 -35.20
N VAL A 459 -10.76 -1.09 -34.18
CA VAL A 459 -10.58 -1.45 -32.76
C VAL A 459 -11.93 -1.75 -32.13
N GLY A 460 -12.84 -0.78 -32.18
CA GLY A 460 -14.22 -0.94 -31.72
C GLY A 460 -15.07 -1.68 -32.76
N PRO A 461 -16.35 -1.93 -32.43
CA PRO A 461 -17.30 -2.53 -33.36
C PRO A 461 -17.38 -1.72 -34.64
N LYS A 462 -17.41 -2.40 -35.79
CA LYS A 462 -17.56 -1.73 -37.09
C LYS A 462 -18.94 -1.10 -37.16
N SER A 463 -18.98 0.21 -37.37
CA SER A 463 -20.20 0.99 -37.61
C SER A 463 -19.94 2.04 -38.69
N GLU A 464 -21.00 2.64 -39.22
CA GLU A 464 -20.85 3.76 -40.15
C GLU A 464 -20.31 4.98 -39.38
N PRO A 465 -19.25 5.65 -39.88
CA PRO A 465 -18.80 6.89 -39.29
C PRO A 465 -19.84 7.99 -39.53
N ILE A 466 -19.93 8.93 -38.59
CA ILE A 466 -20.82 10.09 -38.71
C ILE A 466 -20.48 10.85 -40.01
N LYS A 467 -21.52 11.26 -40.74
CA LYS A 467 -21.41 11.99 -42.01
C LYS A 467 -21.81 13.45 -41.82
N GLY A 468 -21.45 14.29 -42.78
CA GLY A 468 -21.75 15.72 -42.76
C GLY A 468 -20.58 16.55 -42.23
N ASP A 469 -20.72 17.87 -42.39
CA ASP A 469 -19.61 18.80 -42.18
C ASP A 469 -19.59 19.40 -40.77
N VAL A 470 -20.69 19.27 -40.02
CA VAL A 470 -20.86 19.80 -38.65
C VAL A 470 -21.46 18.70 -37.78
N LEU A 471 -20.80 18.39 -36.66
CA LEU A 471 -21.27 17.37 -35.71
C LEU A 471 -22.54 17.83 -34.99
N ASN A 472 -23.54 16.96 -34.92
CA ASN A 472 -24.72 17.13 -34.09
C ASN A 472 -24.52 16.46 -32.71
N PHE A 473 -24.82 17.16 -31.63
CA PHE A 473 -24.62 16.64 -30.27
C PHE A 473 -25.39 15.34 -30.00
N ASP A 474 -26.68 15.30 -30.35
CA ASP A 474 -27.54 14.14 -30.07
C ASP A 474 -27.07 12.91 -30.86
N GLU A 475 -26.66 13.09 -32.12
CA GLU A 475 -26.10 12.01 -32.95
C GLU A 475 -24.77 11.48 -32.37
N VAL A 476 -23.87 12.38 -31.96
CA VAL A 476 -22.59 11.98 -31.34
C VAL A 476 -22.83 11.26 -30.02
N MET A 477 -23.74 11.76 -29.19
CA MET A 477 -24.00 11.20 -27.86
C MET A 477 -24.70 9.83 -27.95
N ASP A 478 -25.65 9.66 -28.86
CA ASP A 478 -26.24 8.35 -29.17
C ASP A 478 -25.17 7.33 -29.55
N ARG A 479 -24.26 7.70 -30.46
CA ARG A 479 -23.14 6.82 -30.84
C ARG A 479 -22.18 6.57 -29.69
N MET A 480 -21.88 7.59 -28.89
CA MET A 480 -20.98 7.48 -27.75
C MET A 480 -21.50 6.48 -26.72
N ASP A 481 -22.81 6.50 -26.42
CA ASP A 481 -23.44 5.57 -25.49
C ASP A 481 -23.27 4.10 -25.94
N HIS A 482 -23.55 3.81 -27.22
CA HIS A 482 -23.32 2.49 -27.81
C HIS A 482 -21.85 2.03 -27.73
N PHE A 483 -20.89 2.96 -27.88
CA PHE A 483 -19.47 2.65 -27.73
C PHE A 483 -19.04 2.53 -26.26
N MET A 484 -19.71 3.21 -25.32
CA MET A 484 -19.50 3.04 -23.89
C MET A 484 -19.95 1.65 -23.42
N ASP A 485 -21.04 1.10 -23.96
CA ASP A 485 -21.46 -0.29 -23.72
C ASP A 485 -20.38 -1.29 -24.13
N TRP A 486 -19.84 -1.13 -25.35
CA TRP A 486 -18.72 -1.94 -25.81
C TRP A 486 -17.49 -1.78 -24.90
N LEU A 487 -17.12 -0.55 -24.55
CA LEU A 487 -15.98 -0.27 -23.71
C LEU A 487 -16.12 -0.94 -22.33
N ALA A 488 -17.27 -0.80 -21.69
CA ALA A 488 -17.56 -1.39 -20.40
C ALA A 488 -17.41 -2.91 -20.44
N LYS A 489 -17.96 -3.57 -21.47
CA LYS A 489 -17.79 -5.02 -21.68
C LYS A 489 -16.31 -5.41 -21.81
N GLN A 490 -15.56 -4.73 -22.68
CA GLN A 490 -14.14 -5.05 -22.89
C GLN A 490 -13.32 -4.83 -21.62
N TYR A 491 -13.61 -3.75 -20.90
CA TYR A 491 -12.90 -3.37 -19.70
C TYR A 491 -13.13 -4.37 -18.57
N VAL A 492 -14.39 -4.67 -18.24
CA VAL A 492 -14.74 -5.64 -17.18
C VAL A 492 -14.24 -7.04 -17.55
N THR A 493 -14.33 -7.44 -18.81
CA THR A 493 -13.79 -8.73 -19.26
C THR A 493 -12.28 -8.82 -19.03
N ALA A 494 -11.53 -7.77 -19.34
CA ALA A 494 -10.10 -7.72 -19.06
C ALA A 494 -9.81 -7.83 -17.56
N LEU A 495 -10.53 -7.07 -16.72
CA LEU A 495 -10.36 -7.09 -15.27
C LEU A 495 -10.70 -8.45 -14.65
N ASN A 496 -11.75 -9.13 -15.12
CA ASN A 496 -12.09 -10.48 -14.67
C ASN A 496 -10.93 -11.46 -14.89
N VAL A 497 -10.30 -11.42 -16.07
CA VAL A 497 -9.13 -12.25 -16.36
C VAL A 497 -7.95 -11.85 -15.48
N ILE A 498 -7.67 -10.55 -15.36
CA ILE A 498 -6.56 -10.03 -14.56
C ILE A 498 -6.66 -10.48 -13.11
N HIS A 499 -7.80 -10.28 -12.46
CA HIS A 499 -7.90 -10.55 -11.04
C HIS A 499 -7.96 -12.03 -10.72
N TYR A 500 -8.58 -12.85 -11.58
CA TYR A 500 -8.50 -14.30 -11.48
C TYR A 500 -7.04 -14.79 -11.54
N MET A 501 -6.24 -14.25 -12.47
CA MET A 501 -4.83 -14.64 -12.62
C MET A 501 -3.94 -14.07 -11.53
N HIS A 502 -4.32 -12.96 -10.91
CA HIS A 502 -3.53 -12.38 -9.82
C HIS A 502 -3.78 -13.07 -8.47
N ASP A 503 -4.96 -13.67 -8.26
CA ASP A 503 -5.23 -14.50 -7.07
C ASP A 503 -4.49 -15.85 -7.10
N LYS A 504 -4.07 -16.31 -8.30
CA LYS A 504 -3.41 -17.61 -8.55
C LYS A 504 -1.91 -17.49 -8.77
#